data_AF-A0A131XQA6-F1
#
_entry.id   AF-A0A131XQA6-F1
#
_cell.length_a   1.000
_cell.length_b   1.000
_cell.length_c   1.000
_cell.angle_alpha   90.00
_cell.angle_beta   90.00
_cell.angle_gamma   90.00
#
_symmetry.space_group_name_H-M   'P 1'
#
loop_
_entity.id
_entity.type
_entity.pdbx_description
1 polymer ?
#
loop_
_entity_poly.entity_id
_entity_poly.type
_entity_poly.pdbx_seq_one_letter_code
_entity_poly.pdbx_strand_id
1 'polypeptide(L)'
;VVPSEPLPKTVQTSEAITLDQTTVELLERLSLVDFSNAEAVTRLEEAVKFASVITNVDTTGVAPMVTPLENVPLRLRPDVPIECCAEEILKNARITEEGYFVAPPGNIPLDVKSDYGLAEGGGTKAEK
;
A
#
# COMPACT_ATOMS: atom_id res chain seq x y z
N VAL A 1 -19.82 -29.16 24.72
CA VAL A 1 -21.27 -28.97 24.51
C VAL A 1 -21.44 -28.16 23.24
N VAL A 2 -21.95 -28.77 22.17
CA VAL A 2 -22.22 -28.07 20.91
C VAL A 2 -23.58 -27.38 21.04
N PRO A 3 -23.73 -26.10 20.72
CA PRO A 3 -25.03 -25.42 20.77
C PRO A 3 -26.03 -26.11 19.84
N SER A 4 -27.24 -26.37 20.33
CA SER A 4 -28.33 -27.02 19.58
C SER A 4 -29.02 -26.10 18.57
N GLU A 5 -28.78 -24.79 18.67
CA GLU A 5 -29.32 -23.79 17.75
C GLU A 5 -28.18 -22.90 17.21
N PRO A 6 -28.23 -22.53 15.92
CA PRO A 6 -27.23 -21.65 15.35
C PRO A 6 -27.35 -20.27 15.99
N LEU A 7 -26.29 -19.82 16.66
CA LEU A 7 -26.20 -18.45 17.13
C LEU A 7 -26.07 -17.54 15.89
N PRO A 8 -26.99 -16.59 15.67
CA PRO A 8 -26.85 -15.62 14.59
C PRO A 8 -25.58 -14.81 14.85
N LYS A 9 -24.56 -14.99 14.00
CA LYS A 9 -23.43 -14.06 13.97
C LYS A 9 -23.94 -12.79 13.30
N THR A 10 -24.03 -11.70 14.05
CA THR A 10 -24.26 -10.38 13.49
C THR A 10 -23.08 -10.05 12.58
N VAL A 11 -23.25 -10.24 11.28
CA VAL A 11 -22.29 -9.77 10.27
C VAL A 11 -22.45 -8.25 10.27
N GLN A 12 -21.46 -7.56 10.81
CA GLN A 12 -21.45 -6.11 10.79
C GLN A 12 -21.15 -5.68 9.35
N THR A 13 -22.16 -5.10 8.70
CA THR A 13 -22.05 -4.60 7.33
C THR A 13 -21.30 -3.28 7.34
N SER A 14 -20.12 -3.24 6.73
CA SER A 14 -19.42 -1.98 6.46
C SER A 14 -20.13 -1.19 5.36
N GLU A 15 -20.08 0.14 5.45
CA GLU A 15 -20.63 1.05 4.46
C GLU A 15 -19.98 0.84 3.08
N ALA A 16 -20.70 1.20 2.02
CA ALA A 16 -20.14 1.18 0.67
C ALA A 16 -19.05 2.26 0.58
N ILE A 17 -17.85 1.86 0.17
CA ILE A 17 -16.71 2.76 -0.01
C ILE A 17 -16.62 3.07 -1.50
N THR A 18 -16.64 4.36 -1.83
CA THR A 18 -16.46 4.85 -3.19
C THR A 18 -15.16 5.65 -3.25
N LEU A 19 -14.30 5.34 -4.22
CA LEU A 19 -13.05 6.06 -4.42
C LEU A 19 -13.19 7.11 -5.52
N ASP A 20 -12.71 8.31 -5.23
CA ASP A 20 -12.64 9.38 -6.21
C ASP A 20 -11.48 9.15 -7.19
N GLN A 21 -11.63 9.62 -8.42
CA GLN A 21 -10.61 9.49 -9.48
C GLN A 21 -9.24 10.06 -9.03
N THR A 22 -9.23 11.18 -8.33
CA THR A 22 -8.01 11.82 -7.78
C THR A 22 -7.30 10.96 -6.73
N THR A 23 -8.07 10.20 -5.95
CA THR A 23 -7.52 9.31 -4.92
C THR A 23 -6.87 8.09 -5.57
N VAL A 24 -7.50 7.52 -6.59
CA VAL A 24 -6.96 6.40 -7.35
C VAL A 24 -5.63 6.78 -8.01
N GLU A 25 -5.56 7.92 -8.68
CA GLU A 25 -4.32 8.42 -9.31
C GLU A 25 -3.20 8.67 -8.31
N LEU A 26 -3.53 9.18 -7.12
CA LEU A 26 -2.56 9.37 -6.06
C LEU A 26 -2.01 8.02 -5.57
N LEU A 27 -2.88 7.02 -5.44
CA LEU A 27 -2.51 5.67 -5.05
C LEU A 27 -1.62 5.00 -6.10
N GLU A 28 -1.93 5.14 -7.39
CA GLU A 28 -1.10 4.64 -8.50
C GLU A 28 0.31 5.22 -8.40
N ARG A 29 0.41 6.53 -8.21
CA ARG A 29 1.70 7.23 -8.11
C ARG A 29 2.50 6.83 -6.88
N LEU A 30 1.85 6.65 -5.73
CA LEU A 30 2.53 6.26 -4.48
C LEU A 30 2.97 4.80 -4.48
N SER A 31 2.17 3.92 -5.09
CA SER A 31 2.46 2.49 -5.16
C SER A 31 3.33 2.10 -6.37
N LEU A 32 3.49 3.02 -7.33
CA LEU A 32 4.13 2.76 -8.64
C LEU A 32 3.44 1.60 -9.40
N VAL A 33 2.11 1.51 -9.26
CA VAL A 33 1.25 0.50 -9.90
C VAL A 33 0.24 1.21 -10.78
N ASP A 34 -0.01 0.69 -11.98
CA ASP A 34 -1.09 1.10 -12.86
C ASP A 34 -2.29 0.15 -12.67
N PHE A 35 -3.46 0.67 -12.29
CA PHE A 35 -4.65 -0.16 -12.06
C PHE A 35 -5.25 -0.73 -13.35
N SER A 36 -4.85 -0.22 -14.52
CA SER A 36 -5.16 -0.73 -15.86
C SER A 36 -6.64 -0.75 -16.27
N ASN A 37 -7.58 -1.09 -15.39
CA ASN A 37 -9.01 -1.19 -15.66
C ASN A 37 -9.89 -0.74 -14.47
N ALA A 38 -11.17 -0.47 -14.74
CA ALA A 38 -12.13 -0.08 -13.72
C ALA A 38 -12.45 -1.22 -12.72
N GLU A 39 -12.29 -2.49 -13.11
CA GLU A 39 -12.52 -3.65 -12.23
C GLU A 39 -11.47 -3.74 -11.10
N ALA A 40 -10.26 -3.24 -11.32
CA ALA A 40 -9.22 -3.16 -10.31
C ALA A 40 -9.61 -2.17 -9.22
N VAL A 41 -10.25 -1.05 -9.60
CA VAL A 41 -10.80 -0.09 -8.65
C VAL A 41 -11.93 -0.71 -7.84
N THR A 42 -12.86 -1.44 -8.47
CA THR A 42 -13.96 -2.09 -7.72
C THR A 42 -13.43 -3.13 -6.74
N ARG A 43 -12.41 -3.91 -7.11
CA ARG A 43 -11.76 -4.86 -6.19
C ARG A 43 -11.06 -4.15 -5.04
N LEU A 44 -10.46 -2.98 -5.30
CA LEU A 44 -9.86 -2.16 -4.26
C LEU A 44 -10.95 -1.67 -3.28
N GLU A 45 -12.06 -1.15 -3.76
CA GLU A 45 -13.20 -0.73 -2.94
C GLU A 45 -13.74 -1.88 -2.07
N GLU A 46 -13.88 -3.08 -2.64
CA GLU A 46 -14.27 -4.29 -1.90
C GLU A 46 -13.25 -4.67 -0.82
N ALA A 47 -11.95 -4.58 -1.13
CA ALA A 47 -10.89 -4.88 -0.17
C ALA A 47 -10.86 -3.87 0.98
N VAL A 48 -11.04 -2.57 0.70
CA VAL A 48 -11.15 -1.55 1.75
C VAL A 48 -12.42 -1.78 2.58
N LYS A 49 -13.54 -2.13 1.93
CA LYS A 49 -14.80 -2.45 2.61
C LYS A 49 -14.66 -3.66 3.54
N PHE A 50 -13.89 -4.67 3.13
CA PHE A 50 -13.56 -5.81 3.97
C PHE A 50 -12.70 -5.40 5.17
N ALA A 51 -11.67 -4.57 4.94
CA ALA A 51 -10.77 -4.12 5.99
C ALA A 51 -11.43 -3.18 7.01
N SER A 52 -12.40 -2.36 6.59
CA SER A 52 -13.05 -1.35 7.45
C SER A 52 -13.84 -1.95 8.62
N VAL A 53 -14.15 -3.25 8.57
CA VAL A 53 -14.76 -4.00 9.69
C VAL A 53 -13.89 -3.93 10.95
N ILE A 54 -12.56 -3.79 10.82
CA ILE A 54 -11.66 -3.70 11.98
C ILE A 54 -11.90 -2.44 12.83
N THR A 55 -12.42 -1.38 12.23
CA THR A 55 -12.69 -0.10 12.90
C THR A 55 -13.77 -0.22 13.98
N ASN A 56 -14.62 -1.25 13.91
CA ASN A 56 -15.67 -1.50 14.88
C ASN A 56 -15.15 -2.13 16.19
N VAL A 57 -13.87 -2.52 16.22
CA VAL A 57 -13.23 -3.04 17.43
C VAL A 57 -12.77 -1.87 18.30
N ASP A 58 -13.27 -1.81 19.54
CA ASP A 58 -12.83 -0.81 20.51
C ASP A 58 -11.35 -1.05 20.88
N THR A 59 -10.51 -0.08 20.52
CA THR A 59 -9.08 -0.06 20.82
C THR A 59 -8.71 1.06 21.81
N THR A 60 -9.70 1.62 22.50
CA THR A 60 -9.49 2.70 23.49
C THR A 60 -8.51 2.27 24.57
N GLY A 61 -7.41 3.00 24.71
CA GLY A 61 -6.39 2.74 25.73
C GLY A 61 -5.44 1.58 25.41
N VAL A 62 -5.53 0.98 24.21
CA VAL A 62 -4.61 -0.07 23.75
C VAL A 62 -3.45 0.56 22.97
N ALA A 63 -2.21 0.30 23.40
CA ALA A 63 -1.02 0.75 22.68
C ALA A 63 -0.83 -0.10 21.40
N PRO A 64 -0.48 0.50 20.25
CA PRO A 64 -0.19 -0.25 19.03
C PRO A 64 1.06 -1.13 19.19
N MET A 65 0.95 -2.40 18.80
CA MET A 65 2.08 -3.32 18.76
C MET A 65 2.84 -3.17 17.43
N VAL A 66 4.10 -2.72 17.48
CA VAL A 66 4.93 -2.47 16.28
C VAL A 66 5.72 -3.72 15.88
N THR A 67 6.19 -4.48 16.87
CA THR A 67 6.95 -5.72 16.68
C THR A 67 6.41 -6.78 17.63
N PRO A 68 6.31 -8.05 17.24
CA PRO A 68 5.95 -9.11 18.19
C PRO A 68 7.01 -9.34 19.29
N LEU A 69 8.22 -8.79 19.13
CA LEU A 69 9.35 -8.98 20.04
C LEU A 69 9.65 -7.74 20.91
N GLU A 70 8.63 -7.13 21.51
CA GLU A 70 8.78 -5.87 22.26
C GLU A 70 9.71 -5.97 23.48
N ASN A 71 9.85 -7.17 24.05
CA ASN A 71 10.69 -7.44 25.22
C ASN A 71 12.13 -7.86 24.87
N VAL A 72 12.48 -7.88 23.58
CA VAL A 72 13.80 -8.33 23.14
C VAL A 72 14.69 -7.11 22.90
N PRO A 73 15.89 -7.04 23.52
CA PRO A 73 16.80 -5.93 23.30
C PRO A 73 17.29 -5.92 21.84
N LEU A 74 17.31 -4.74 21.22
CA LEU A 74 17.88 -4.54 19.89
C LEU A 74 19.38 -4.83 19.93
N ARG A 75 19.84 -5.73 19.07
CA ARG A 75 21.26 -6.03 18.91
C ARG A 75 21.89 -5.05 17.93
N LEU A 76 22.95 -4.39 18.36
CA LEU A 76 23.75 -3.57 17.47
C LEU A 76 24.64 -4.46 16.61
N ARG A 77 24.79 -4.09 15.34
CA ARG A 77 25.79 -4.69 14.45
C ARG A 77 27.19 -4.21 14.89
N PRO A 78 28.20 -5.10 14.96
CA PRO A 78 29.57 -4.68 15.23
C PRO A 78 30.07 -3.75 14.11
N ASP A 79 30.92 -2.78 14.47
CA ASP A 79 31.53 -1.84 13.53
C ASP A 79 32.78 -2.47 12.89
N VAL A 80 32.55 -3.48 12.03
CA VAL A 80 33.60 -4.20 11.31
C VAL A 80 33.31 -4.06 9.81
N PRO A 81 34.28 -3.58 9.01
CA PRO A 81 34.09 -3.47 7.57
C PRO A 81 34.00 -4.86 6.93
N ILE A 82 33.12 -4.98 5.94
CA ILE A 82 32.95 -6.19 5.13
C ILE A 82 33.40 -5.85 3.71
N GLU A 83 34.19 -6.73 3.09
CA GLU A 83 34.62 -6.58 1.71
C GLU A 83 33.42 -6.73 0.75
N CYS A 84 33.37 -5.90 -0.29
CA CYS A 84 32.26 -5.88 -1.25
C CYS A 84 32.80 -5.89 -2.68
N CYS A 85 32.34 -6.83 -3.50
CA CYS A 85 32.77 -6.98 -4.89
C CYS A 85 31.75 -6.32 -5.83
N ALA A 86 32.21 -5.36 -6.65
CA ALA A 86 31.35 -4.68 -7.62
C ALA A 86 30.73 -5.64 -8.65
N GLU A 87 31.46 -6.68 -9.05
CA GLU A 87 30.97 -7.70 -9.98
C GLU A 87 29.79 -8.49 -9.40
N GLU A 88 29.82 -8.79 -8.09
CA GLU A 88 28.72 -9.49 -7.41
C GLU A 88 27.48 -8.60 -7.27
N ILE A 89 27.67 -7.30 -7.00
CA ILE A 89 26.57 -6.33 -6.90
C ILE A 89 25.81 -6.22 -8.23
N LEU A 90 26.55 -6.15 -9.34
CA LEU A 90 25.98 -5.90 -10.67
C LEU A 90 25.49 -7.16 -11.38
N LYS A 91 25.77 -8.36 -10.84
CA LYS A 91 25.48 -9.65 -11.49
C LYS A 91 24.03 -9.83 -11.93
N ASN A 92 23.07 -9.30 -11.18
CA ASN A 92 21.64 -9.42 -11.47
C ASN A 92 21.06 -8.18 -12.17
N ALA A 93 21.88 -7.17 -12.47
CA ALA A 93 21.42 -5.97 -13.14
C ALA A 93 21.06 -6.28 -14.60
N ARG A 94 19.89 -5.84 -15.04
CA ARG A 94 19.43 -6.06 -16.42
C ARG A 94 20.28 -5.30 -17.45
N ILE A 95 20.67 -4.08 -17.11
CA ILE A 95 21.46 -3.19 -17.96
C ILE A 95 22.50 -2.53 -17.06
N THR A 96 23.76 -2.59 -17.48
CA THR A 96 24.88 -1.93 -16.81
C THR A 96 25.72 -1.20 -17.84
N GLU A 97 26.33 -0.10 -17.42
CA GLU A 97 27.23 0.69 -18.24
C GLU A 97 28.39 1.16 -17.35
N GLU A 98 29.62 0.82 -17.72
CA GLU A 98 30.85 1.22 -17.02
C GLU A 98 30.84 0.98 -15.48
N GLY A 99 30.18 -0.08 -15.03
CA GLY A 99 30.08 -0.41 -13.60
C GLY A 99 28.94 0.30 -12.86
N TYR A 100 28.01 0.94 -13.58
CA TYR A 100 26.82 1.59 -13.03
C TYR A 100 25.54 0.89 -13.47
N PHE A 101 24.49 1.03 -12.66
CA PHE A 101 23.13 0.66 -13.06
C PHE A 101 22.60 1.70 -14.04
N VAL A 102 22.07 1.23 -15.16
CA VAL A 102 21.39 2.12 -16.12
C VAL A 102 19.92 2.21 -15.75
N ALA A 103 19.46 3.42 -15.47
CA ALA A 103 18.05 3.73 -15.30
C ALA A 103 17.57 4.63 -16.44
N PRO A 104 16.31 4.51 -16.88
CA PRO A 104 15.69 5.50 -17.76
C PRO A 104 15.76 6.91 -17.15
N PRO A 105 15.75 7.97 -17.97
CA PRO A 105 15.74 9.34 -17.47
C PRO A 105 14.56 9.55 -16.51
N GLY A 106 14.87 9.87 -15.25
CA GLY A 106 13.87 10.12 -14.21
C GLY A 106 13.16 11.45 -14.42
N ASN A 107 11.95 11.56 -13.86
CA ASN A 107 11.11 12.77 -13.86
C ASN A 107 10.44 13.12 -15.21
N ILE A 108 10.14 12.12 -16.04
CA ILE A 108 9.16 12.29 -17.12
C ILE A 108 7.78 12.15 -16.48
N PRO A 109 6.87 13.14 -16.64
CA PRO A 109 5.50 12.99 -16.19
C PRO A 109 4.89 11.76 -16.86
N LEU A 110 4.36 10.84 -16.06
CA LEU A 110 3.56 9.73 -16.57
C LEU A 110 2.38 10.34 -17.34
N ASP A 111 2.06 9.81 -18.52
CA ASP A 111 0.87 10.23 -19.25
C ASP A 111 -0.37 10.04 -18.36
N VAL A 112 -1.24 11.04 -18.34
CA VAL A 112 -2.40 11.20 -17.47
C VAL A 112 -3.64 11.06 -18.38
N LYS A 113 -4.66 10.19 -18.23
CA LYS A 113 -5.12 9.20 -17.23
C LYS A 113 -5.93 8.10 -17.97
N SER A 114 -5.98 6.91 -17.40
CA SER A 114 -7.10 5.99 -17.61
C SER A 114 -8.35 6.60 -16.96
N ASP A 115 -9.35 7.00 -17.74
CA ASP A 115 -10.65 7.38 -17.19
C ASP A 115 -11.36 6.10 -16.73
N TYR A 116 -11.43 5.92 -15.42
CA TYR A 116 -12.09 4.76 -14.80
C TYR A 116 -13.60 4.98 -14.63
N GLY A 117 -14.15 6.11 -15.11
CA GLY A 117 -15.56 6.46 -14.98
C GLY A 117 -15.96 6.86 -13.56
N LEU A 118 -14.98 7.31 -12.75
CA LEU A 118 -15.18 7.75 -11.37
C LEU A 118 -15.49 9.24 -11.31
N ALA A 119 -16.14 9.67 -10.23
CA ALA A 119 -16.38 11.10 -10.01
C ALA A 119 -15.05 11.85 -9.81
N GLU A 120 -14.95 13.05 -10.39
CA GLU A 120 -13.86 13.96 -10.08
C GLU A 120 -14.02 14.47 -8.65
N GLY A 121 -13.07 14.14 -7.77
CA GLY A 121 -13.07 14.59 -6.38
C GLY A 121 -13.09 16.11 -6.29
N GLY A 122 -14.03 16.66 -5.52
CA GLY A 122 -14.20 18.10 -5.33
C GLY A 122 -12.96 18.73 -4.69
N GLY A 123 -12.03 19.22 -5.52
CA GLY A 123 -10.85 19.94 -5.05
C GLY A 123 -11.26 21.23 -4.35
N THR A 124 -10.93 21.35 -3.07
CA THR A 124 -10.88 22.64 -2.39
C THR A 124 -9.94 23.54 -3.18
N LYS A 125 -10.49 24.52 -3.90
CA LYS A 125 -9.73 25.62 -4.48
C LYS A 125 -8.96 26.29 -3.35
N ALA A 126 -7.64 26.11 -3.32
CA ALA A 126 -6.77 26.99 -2.56
C ALA A 126 -6.90 28.39 -3.17
N GLU A 127 -7.49 29.30 -2.39
CA GLU A 127 -7.61 30.71 -2.72
C GLU A 127 -6.22 31.36 -2.74
N LYS A 128 -6.14 32.41 -3.56
CA LYS A 128 -4.95 32.99 -4.19
C LYS A 128 -4.03 33.76 -3.23
#